data_AF-A0A1P8ENH8-F1
#
_entry.id   AF-A0A1P8ENH8-F1
#
_cell.length_a   1.000
_cell.length_b   1.000
_cell.length_c   1.000
_cell.angle_alpha   90.00
_cell.angle_beta   90.00
_cell.angle_gamma   90.00
#
_symmetry.space_group_name_H-M   'P 1'
#
loop_
_entity.id
_entity.type
_entity.pdbx_description
1 polymer ?
#
loop_
_entity_poly.entity_id
_entity_poly.type
_entity_poly.pdbx_seq_one_letter_code
_entity_poly.pdbx_strand_id
1 'polypeptide(L)'
;MKKWIILLLSFQLSSCSSANEYNNNLKIAKNEAEISTETVIALLPDNLNVIFKIDSNTSKNLKDSIFNHVLYQVALLKGLEESGNDEFTVNDQLTYRPHVANNFCLINKFLITYKEENPSIVSAVDTSTFDWINTKQTVILKSLEKKKLPQSTQHECKTYSFDELIK
;
A
#
# COMPACT_ATOMS: atom_id res chain seq x y z
N MET A 1 51.18 11.73 33.68
CA MET A 1 50.38 11.24 32.54
C MET A 1 49.33 10.21 32.99
N LYS A 2 48.26 10.61 33.71
CA LYS A 2 47.19 9.68 34.14
C LYS A 2 45.76 10.25 34.15
N LYS A 3 45.57 11.54 33.87
CA LYS A 3 44.23 12.20 33.92
C LYS A 3 43.53 12.36 32.55
N TRP A 4 44.23 12.11 31.44
CA TRP A 4 43.67 12.26 30.09
C TRP A 4 43.00 10.99 29.52
N ILE A 5 43.21 9.83 30.15
CA ILE A 5 42.66 8.54 29.68
C ILE A 5 41.17 8.39 30.06
N ILE A 6 40.70 9.08 31.10
CA ILE A 6 39.33 8.93 31.60
C ILE A 6 38.31 9.69 30.72
N LEU A 7 38.72 10.77 30.05
CA LEU A 7 37.80 11.56 29.21
C LEU A 7 37.47 10.92 27.85
N LEU A 8 38.34 10.07 27.31
CA LEU A 8 38.13 9.38 26.03
C LEU A 8 37.15 8.20 26.14
N LEU A 9 37.02 7.60 27.33
CA LEU A 9 36.09 6.48 27.57
C LEU A 9 34.63 6.95 27.70
N SER A 10 34.38 8.17 28.18
CA SER A 10 33.04 8.74 28.30
C SER A 10 32.39 9.09 26.96
N PHE A 11 33.17 9.45 25.94
CA PHE A 11 32.64 9.76 24.59
C PHE A 11 32.28 8.52 23.77
N GLN A 12 32.83 7.34 24.09
CA GLN A 12 32.49 6.08 23.42
C GLN A 12 31.25 5.40 24.01
N LEU A 13 30.92 5.66 25.27
CA LEU A 13 29.73 5.10 25.92
C LEU A 13 28.45 5.88 25.58
N SER A 14 28.55 7.20 25.39
CA SER A 14 27.42 8.04 24.95
C SER A 14 26.98 7.71 23.52
N SER A 15 27.92 7.36 22.63
CA SER A 15 27.62 6.99 21.24
C SER A 15 27.01 5.60 21.12
N CYS A 16 27.35 4.65 22.00
CA CYS A 16 26.63 3.37 22.09
C CYS A 16 25.21 3.54 22.65
N SER A 17 25.01 4.44 23.63
CA SER A 17 23.67 4.76 24.15
C SER A 17 22.78 5.39 23.09
N SER A 18 23.30 6.38 22.33
CA SER A 18 22.55 7.03 21.25
C SER A 18 22.32 6.10 20.06
N ALA A 19 23.26 5.20 19.76
CA ALA A 19 23.07 4.18 18.73
C ALA A 19 22.00 3.15 19.12
N ASN A 20 21.98 2.71 20.39
CA ASN A 20 20.92 1.84 20.90
C ASN A 20 19.56 2.53 20.91
N GLU A 21 19.50 3.80 21.32
CA GLU A 21 18.27 4.60 21.30
C GLU A 21 17.76 4.80 19.86
N TYR A 22 18.64 5.13 18.91
CA TYR A 22 18.31 5.24 17.49
C TYR A 22 17.75 3.92 16.94
N ASN A 23 18.41 2.80 17.22
CA ASN A 23 17.97 1.47 16.77
C ASN A 23 16.60 1.09 17.37
N ASN A 24 16.37 1.42 18.65
CA ASN A 24 15.07 1.19 19.29
C ASN A 24 13.97 2.06 18.68
N ASN A 25 14.23 3.34 18.44
CA ASN A 25 13.26 4.26 17.81
C ASN A 25 12.93 3.81 16.37
N LEU A 26 13.94 3.37 15.61
CA LEU A 26 13.75 2.81 14.28
C LEU A 26 12.86 1.56 14.31
N LYS A 27 13.07 0.67 15.29
CA LYS A 27 12.23 -0.52 15.47
C LYS A 27 10.78 -0.17 15.80
N ILE A 28 10.55 0.83 16.65
CA ILE A 28 9.20 1.31 17.00
C ILE A 28 8.50 1.87 15.76
N ALA A 29 9.16 2.77 15.02
CA ALA A 29 8.59 3.36 13.81
C ALA A 29 8.23 2.31 12.75
N LYS A 30 9.07 1.28 12.58
CA LYS A 30 8.79 0.15 11.68
C LYS A 30 7.55 -0.63 12.12
N ASN A 31 7.44 -0.95 13.41
CA ASN A 31 6.28 -1.65 13.94
C ASN A 31 4.99 -0.83 13.78
N GLU A 32 5.06 0.49 13.96
CA GLU A 32 3.94 1.40 13.70
C GLU A 32 3.56 1.44 12.22
N ALA A 33 4.53 1.40 11.31
CA ALA A 33 4.26 1.34 9.87
C ALA A 33 3.56 0.04 9.46
N GLU A 34 3.96 -1.10 10.04
CA GLU A 34 3.31 -2.40 9.83
C GLU A 34 1.86 -2.40 10.34
N ILE A 35 1.62 -1.94 11.58
CA ILE A 35 0.27 -1.82 12.15
C ILE A 35 -0.61 -0.88 11.33
N SER A 36 -0.04 0.26 10.89
CA SER A 36 -0.76 1.23 10.06
C SER A 36 -1.11 0.62 8.69
N THR A 37 -0.22 -0.20 8.14
CA THR A 37 -0.50 -0.91 6.88
C THR A 37 -1.68 -1.88 7.04
N GLU A 38 -1.69 -2.68 8.10
CA GLU A 38 -2.81 -3.59 8.39
C GLU A 38 -4.13 -2.83 8.52
N THR A 39 -4.10 -1.64 9.12
CA THR A 39 -5.27 -0.77 9.25
C THR A 39 -5.79 -0.32 7.88
N VAL A 40 -4.90 0.11 6.98
CA VAL A 40 -5.31 0.52 5.63
C VAL A 40 -5.76 -0.68 4.80
N ILE A 41 -5.11 -1.85 4.95
CA ILE A 41 -5.51 -3.10 4.29
C ILE A 41 -6.91 -3.54 4.73
N ALA A 42 -7.28 -3.32 5.99
CA ALA A 42 -8.61 -3.65 6.50
C ALA A 42 -9.73 -2.83 5.84
N LEU A 43 -9.42 -1.67 5.23
CA LEU A 43 -10.37 -0.81 4.53
C LEU A 43 -10.61 -1.21 3.06
N LEU A 44 -9.79 -2.10 2.49
CA LEU A 44 -9.93 -2.51 1.09
C LEU A 44 -11.33 -3.07 0.74
N PRO A 45 -11.98 -3.90 1.57
CA PRO A 45 -13.35 -4.36 1.29
C PRO A 45 -14.36 -3.22 1.19
N ASP A 46 -14.25 -2.20 2.04
CA ASP A 46 -15.16 -1.06 2.05
C ASP A 46 -14.96 -0.19 0.81
N ASN A 47 -13.71 0.05 0.41
CA ASN A 47 -13.41 0.73 -0.86
C ASN A 47 -14.04 -0.02 -2.04
N LEU A 48 -13.91 -1.35 -2.10
CA LEU A 48 -14.50 -2.14 -3.16
C LEU A 48 -16.03 -2.09 -3.16
N ASN A 49 -16.65 -2.14 -1.98
CA ASN A 49 -18.10 -2.00 -1.85
C ASN A 49 -18.60 -0.66 -2.40
N VAL A 50 -17.80 0.40 -2.30
CA VAL A 50 -18.11 1.71 -2.89
C VAL A 50 -17.86 1.70 -4.40
N ILE A 51 -16.71 1.17 -4.85
CA ILE A 51 -16.36 1.08 -6.28
C ILE A 51 -17.41 0.27 -7.06
N PHE A 52 -17.85 -0.88 -6.53
CA PHE A 52 -18.84 -1.74 -7.19
C PHE A 52 -20.26 -1.15 -7.24
N LYS A 53 -20.51 -0.03 -6.55
CA LYS A 53 -21.76 0.73 -6.67
C LYS A 53 -21.71 1.81 -7.75
N ILE A 54 -20.54 2.08 -8.34
CA ILE A 54 -20.42 2.99 -9.47
C ILE A 54 -21.07 2.33 -10.69
N ASP A 55 -21.82 3.12 -11.46
CA ASP A 55 -22.39 2.74 -12.74
C ASP A 55 -22.32 3.90 -13.74
N SER A 56 -22.90 3.70 -14.94
CA SER A 56 -22.95 4.73 -15.99
C SER A 56 -23.79 5.96 -15.63
N ASN A 57 -24.71 5.86 -14.66
CA ASN A 57 -25.52 6.98 -14.18
C ASN A 57 -24.83 7.77 -13.06
N THR A 58 -23.76 7.23 -12.49
CA THR A 58 -23.01 7.86 -11.40
C THR A 58 -22.34 9.12 -11.93
N SER A 59 -22.62 10.25 -11.28
CA SER A 59 -22.07 11.55 -11.70
C SER A 59 -20.53 11.52 -11.73
N LYS A 60 -19.94 12.20 -12.72
CA LYS A 60 -18.48 12.29 -12.86
C LYS A 60 -17.78 12.77 -11.58
N ASN A 61 -18.32 13.80 -10.92
CA ASN A 61 -17.73 14.33 -9.69
C ASN A 61 -17.67 13.29 -8.57
N LEU A 62 -18.67 12.41 -8.47
CA LEU A 62 -18.67 11.32 -7.49
C LEU A 62 -17.68 10.23 -7.89
N LYS A 63 -17.63 9.84 -9.17
CA LYS A 63 -16.61 8.89 -9.70
C LYS A 63 -15.19 9.41 -9.40
N ASP A 64 -14.90 10.68 -9.69
CA ASP A 64 -13.63 11.35 -9.42
C ASP A 64 -13.30 11.37 -7.92
N SER A 65 -14.29 11.63 -7.06
CA SER A 65 -14.10 11.65 -5.61
C SER A 65 -13.75 10.28 -5.05
N ILE A 66 -14.43 9.22 -5.53
CA ILE A 66 -14.14 7.83 -5.16
C ILE A 66 -12.73 7.46 -5.64
N PHE A 67 -12.39 7.77 -6.89
CA PHE A 67 -11.06 7.55 -7.43
C PHE A 67 -9.96 8.19 -6.57
N ASN A 68 -10.09 9.49 -6.28
CA ASN A 68 -9.09 10.21 -5.48
C ASN A 68 -8.97 9.68 -4.06
N HIS A 69 -10.10 9.32 -3.43
CA HIS A 69 -10.10 8.72 -2.10
C HIS A 69 -9.34 7.38 -2.08
N VAL A 70 -9.62 6.50 -3.05
CA VAL A 70 -8.98 5.19 -3.16
C VAL A 70 -7.49 5.35 -3.50
N LEU A 71 -7.15 6.25 -4.43
CA LEU A 71 -5.77 6.56 -4.80
C LEU A 71 -4.98 7.06 -3.58
N TYR A 72 -5.57 7.93 -2.75
CA TYR A 72 -4.95 8.41 -1.53
C TYR A 72 -4.63 7.26 -0.56
N GLN A 73 -5.56 6.33 -0.32
CA GLN A 73 -5.28 5.18 0.54
C GLN A 73 -4.16 4.27 -0.01
N VAL A 74 -4.12 4.07 -1.33
CA VAL A 74 -3.04 3.30 -1.97
C VAL A 74 -1.71 4.04 -1.90
N ALA A 75 -1.70 5.37 -2.03
CA ALA A 75 -0.51 6.20 -1.82
C ALA A 75 -0.02 6.14 -0.36
N LEU A 76 -0.92 6.05 0.62
CA LEU A 76 -0.56 5.80 2.01
C LEU A 76 0.12 4.45 2.19
N LEU A 77 -0.40 3.38 1.59
CA LEU A 77 0.25 2.06 1.62
C LEU A 77 1.67 2.10 1.03
N LYS A 78 1.86 2.81 -0.08
CA LYS A 78 3.19 3.05 -0.65
C LYS A 78 4.11 3.76 0.36
N GLY A 79 3.65 4.88 0.93
CA GLY A 79 4.45 5.64 1.89
C GLY A 79 4.81 4.86 3.16
N LEU A 80 3.89 4.02 3.65
CA LEU A 80 4.14 3.12 4.78
C LEU A 80 5.16 2.04 4.43
N GLU A 81 5.09 1.46 3.22
CA GLU A 81 6.10 0.51 2.74
C GLU A 81 7.48 1.15 2.63
N GLU A 82 7.56 2.33 2.01
CA GLU A 82 8.81 3.09 1.88
C GLU A 82 9.40 3.47 3.24
N SER A 83 8.55 3.71 4.24
CA SER A 83 8.97 4.00 5.62
C SER A 83 9.44 2.73 6.37
N GLY A 84 8.90 1.56 6.03
CA GLY A 84 9.29 0.27 6.58
C GLY A 84 10.66 -0.22 6.09
N ASN A 85 11.16 0.31 4.97
CA ASN A 85 12.39 -0.10 4.28
C ASN A 85 12.38 -1.59 3.86
N ASP A 86 13.52 -2.15 3.42
CA ASP A 86 13.66 -3.53 2.90
C ASP A 86 13.20 -4.67 3.83
N GLU A 87 12.84 -4.39 5.08
CA GLU A 87 12.40 -5.40 6.06
C GLU A 87 10.89 -5.69 5.99
N PHE A 88 10.12 -4.90 5.24
CA PHE A 88 8.67 -5.04 5.13
C PHE A 88 8.20 -4.76 3.70
N THR A 89 7.30 -5.59 3.19
CA THR A 89 6.54 -5.25 1.98
C THR A 89 5.05 -5.47 2.19
N VAL A 90 4.23 -4.60 1.58
CA VAL A 90 2.78 -4.76 1.48
C VAL A 90 2.44 -6.10 0.81
N ASN A 91 3.25 -6.54 -0.16
CA ASN A 91 3.06 -7.85 -0.78
C ASN A 91 3.17 -9.00 0.23
N ASP A 92 4.08 -8.93 1.20
CA ASP A 92 4.18 -9.97 2.23
C ASP A 92 2.88 -10.06 3.03
N GLN A 93 2.33 -8.90 3.43
CA GLN A 93 1.05 -8.85 4.15
C GLN A 93 -0.12 -9.38 3.30
N LEU A 94 -0.12 -9.15 1.99
CA LEU A 94 -1.21 -9.56 1.10
C LEU A 94 -1.10 -11.03 0.67
N THR A 95 0.10 -11.50 0.37
CA THR A 95 0.29 -12.77 -0.34
C THR A 95 -0.16 -13.97 0.49
N TYR A 96 -0.07 -13.97 1.82
CA TYR A 96 -0.58 -15.06 2.66
C TYR A 96 -2.12 -15.10 2.78
N ARG A 97 -2.82 -14.04 2.36
CA ARG A 97 -4.28 -13.88 2.48
C ARG A 97 -4.90 -13.71 1.08
N PRO A 98 -5.27 -14.81 0.38
CA PRO A 98 -5.69 -14.75 -1.03
C PRO A 98 -6.87 -13.81 -1.31
N HIS A 99 -7.82 -13.71 -0.39
CA HIS A 99 -8.96 -12.79 -0.52
C HIS A 99 -8.55 -11.32 -0.42
N VAL A 100 -7.60 -10.98 0.47
CA VAL A 100 -7.08 -9.61 0.59
C VAL A 100 -6.24 -9.24 -0.63
N ALA A 101 -5.39 -10.16 -1.09
CA ALA A 101 -4.65 -10.01 -2.34
C ALA A 101 -5.57 -9.80 -3.55
N ASN A 102 -6.68 -10.55 -3.64
CA ASN A 102 -7.70 -10.34 -4.66
C ASN A 102 -8.33 -8.94 -4.58
N ASN A 103 -8.67 -8.49 -3.37
CA ASN A 103 -9.28 -7.18 -3.17
C ASN A 103 -8.34 -6.03 -3.57
N PHE A 104 -7.08 -6.09 -3.12
CA PHE A 104 -6.07 -5.11 -3.49
C PHE A 104 -5.81 -5.08 -5.00
N CYS A 105 -5.79 -6.26 -5.63
CA CYS A 105 -5.65 -6.40 -7.07
C CYS A 105 -6.81 -5.76 -7.85
N LEU A 106 -8.05 -5.90 -7.37
CA LEU A 106 -9.23 -5.24 -7.95
C LEU A 106 -9.15 -3.72 -7.80
N ILE A 107 -8.73 -3.22 -6.64
CA ILE A 107 -8.53 -1.78 -6.41
C ILE A 107 -7.49 -1.21 -7.38
N ASN A 108 -6.35 -1.89 -7.53
CA ASN A 108 -5.31 -1.48 -8.48
C ASN A 108 -5.84 -1.45 -9.92
N LYS A 109 -6.58 -2.49 -10.34
CA LYS A 109 -7.25 -2.51 -11.65
C LYS A 109 -8.17 -1.30 -11.84
N PHE A 110 -9.03 -1.02 -10.86
CA PHE A 110 -9.91 0.14 -10.90
C PHE A 110 -9.12 1.44 -11.09
N LEU A 111 -8.07 1.67 -10.30
CA LEU A 111 -7.23 2.87 -10.40
C LEU A 111 -6.54 3.00 -11.76
N ILE A 112 -6.01 1.90 -12.29
CA ILE A 112 -5.35 1.87 -13.60
C ILE A 112 -6.36 2.19 -14.70
N THR A 113 -7.49 1.48 -14.77
CA THR A 113 -8.51 1.68 -15.79
C THR A 113 -9.10 3.09 -15.71
N TYR A 114 -9.37 3.61 -14.50
CA TYR A 114 -9.94 4.95 -14.35
C TYR A 114 -8.97 6.04 -14.82
N LYS A 115 -7.68 5.90 -14.53
CA LYS A 115 -6.62 6.79 -15.03
C LYS A 115 -6.53 6.75 -16.56
N GLU A 116 -6.61 5.57 -17.17
CA GLU A 116 -6.53 5.41 -18.63
C GLU A 116 -7.70 6.12 -19.33
N GLU A 117 -8.91 6.02 -18.78
CA GLU A 117 -10.10 6.69 -19.30
C GLU A 117 -10.15 8.20 -18.97
N ASN A 118 -9.51 8.63 -17.87
CA ASN A 118 -9.56 10.01 -17.37
C ASN A 118 -8.16 10.56 -17.01
N PRO A 119 -7.21 10.66 -17.95
CA PRO A 119 -5.80 10.95 -17.62
C PRO A 119 -5.57 12.29 -16.90
N SER A 120 -6.47 13.27 -17.06
CA SER A 120 -6.37 14.58 -16.41
C SER A 120 -6.69 14.57 -14.91
N ILE A 121 -7.27 13.48 -14.37
CA ILE A 121 -7.56 13.37 -12.93
C ILE A 121 -6.30 13.15 -12.10
N VAL A 122 -5.24 12.62 -12.73
CA VAL A 122 -4.00 12.25 -12.06
C VAL A 122 -3.04 13.44 -12.08
N SER A 123 -2.50 13.78 -10.90
CA SER A 123 -1.51 14.83 -10.78
C SER A 123 -0.10 14.28 -10.98
N ALA A 124 0.86 15.16 -11.28
CA ALA A 124 2.25 14.74 -11.51
C ALA A 124 2.85 13.99 -10.29
N VAL A 125 2.43 14.33 -9.06
CA VAL A 125 2.93 13.71 -7.83
C VAL A 125 2.48 12.25 -7.68
N ASP A 126 1.39 11.86 -8.34
CA ASP A 126 0.84 10.50 -8.27
C ASP A 126 1.58 9.51 -9.17
N THR A 127 2.48 9.98 -10.05
CA THR A 127 3.23 9.13 -10.99
C THR A 127 3.94 7.99 -10.26
N SER A 128 4.65 8.30 -9.17
CA SER A 128 5.37 7.30 -8.38
C SER A 128 4.43 6.27 -7.73
N THR A 129 3.21 6.68 -7.38
CA THR A 129 2.18 5.78 -6.85
C THR A 129 1.71 4.80 -7.92
N PHE A 130 1.53 5.26 -9.16
CA PHE A 130 1.13 4.38 -10.26
C PHE A 130 2.24 3.40 -10.67
N ASP A 131 3.51 3.81 -10.66
CA ASP A 131 4.63 2.90 -10.91
C ASP A 131 4.69 1.79 -9.84
N TRP A 132 4.47 2.18 -8.58
CA TRP A 132 4.37 1.23 -7.47
C TRP A 132 3.16 0.29 -7.63
N ILE A 133 1.97 0.82 -7.94
CA ILE A 133 0.75 0.03 -8.22
C ILE A 133 1.02 -1.02 -9.29
N ASN A 134 1.60 -0.63 -10.43
CA ASN A 134 1.89 -1.55 -11.54
C ASN A 134 2.87 -2.67 -11.13
N THR A 135 3.87 -2.32 -10.31
CA THR A 135 4.82 -3.29 -9.76
C THR A 135 4.11 -4.30 -8.84
N LYS A 136 3.28 -3.81 -7.92
CA LYS A 136 2.52 -4.66 -6.98
C LYS A 136 1.51 -5.54 -7.70
N GLN A 137 0.80 -4.99 -8.69
CA GLN A 137 -0.17 -5.70 -9.51
C GLN A 137 0.44 -6.94 -10.16
N THR A 138 1.63 -6.80 -10.73
CA THR A 138 2.36 -7.90 -11.37
C THR A 138 2.69 -9.03 -10.38
N VAL A 139 3.16 -8.68 -9.18
CA VAL A 139 3.51 -9.67 -8.14
C VAL A 139 2.27 -10.38 -7.62
N ILE A 140 1.19 -9.64 -7.38
CA ILE A 140 -0.04 -10.17 -6.80
C ILE A 140 -0.76 -11.09 -7.78
N LEU A 141 -0.84 -10.75 -9.06
CA LEU A 141 -1.43 -11.62 -10.08
C LEU A 141 -0.71 -12.97 -10.12
N LYS A 142 0.64 -12.98 -10.13
CA LYS A 142 1.45 -14.22 -10.05
C LYS A 142 1.18 -15.02 -8.78
N SER A 143 0.99 -14.35 -7.64
CA SER A 143 0.66 -15.03 -6.38
C SER A 143 -0.73 -15.68 -6.45
N LEU A 144 -1.71 -14.97 -7.03
CA LEU A 144 -3.08 -15.47 -7.18
C LEU A 144 -3.19 -16.61 -8.19
N GLU A 145 -2.33 -16.72 -9.20
CA GLU A 145 -2.29 -17.84 -10.15
C GLU A 145 -2.27 -19.20 -9.47
N LYS A 146 -1.53 -19.33 -8.37
CA LYS A 146 -1.29 -20.59 -7.67
C LYS A 146 -2.24 -20.84 -6.50
N LYS A 147 -3.20 -19.95 -6.25
CA LYS A 147 -4.05 -19.99 -5.07
C LYS A 147 -5.52 -20.13 -5.45
N LYS A 148 -6.24 -20.96 -4.68
CA LYS A 148 -7.69 -21.07 -4.76
C LYS A 148 -8.32 -19.98 -3.89
N LEU A 149 -9.19 -19.18 -4.49
CA LEU A 149 -9.96 -18.17 -3.76
C LEU A 149 -11.12 -18.82 -3.00
N PRO A 150 -11.59 -18.21 -1.90
CA PRO A 150 -12.79 -18.67 -1.21
C PRO A 150 -13.99 -18.71 -2.15
N GLN A 151 -14.90 -19.68 -1.97
CA GLN A 151 -16.11 -19.79 -2.78
C GLN A 151 -17.03 -18.56 -2.69
N SER A 152 -16.92 -17.79 -1.60
CA SER A 152 -17.67 -16.54 -1.40
C SER A 152 -17.13 -15.34 -2.20
N THR A 153 -16.04 -15.52 -2.96
CA THR A 153 -15.45 -14.44 -3.77
C THR A 153 -16.39 -14.11 -4.94
N GLN A 154 -16.98 -12.92 -4.93
CA GLN A 154 -17.91 -12.48 -5.98
C GLN A 154 -17.20 -12.08 -7.28
N HIS A 155 -16.06 -11.39 -7.14
CA HIS A 155 -15.28 -10.89 -8.27
C HIS A 155 -13.83 -11.36 -8.15
N GLU A 156 -13.34 -12.05 -9.17
CA GLU A 156 -11.95 -12.47 -9.23
C GLU A 156 -11.13 -11.46 -10.02
N CYS A 157 -10.06 -10.95 -9.42
CA CYS A 157 -9.21 -9.95 -10.07
C CYS A 157 -8.67 -10.42 -11.42
N LYS A 158 -8.44 -11.72 -11.62
CA LYS A 158 -7.91 -12.24 -12.88
C LYS A 158 -8.85 -12.01 -14.06
N THR A 159 -10.16 -12.14 -13.84
CA THR A 159 -11.16 -12.15 -14.91
C THR A 159 -12.02 -10.89 -14.94
N TYR A 160 -12.13 -10.19 -13.81
CA TYR A 160 -12.95 -8.99 -13.72
C TYR A 160 -12.34 -7.79 -14.46
N SER A 161 -13.20 -7.01 -15.12
CA SER A 161 -12.86 -5.73 -15.78
C SER A 161 -13.79 -4.61 -15.28
N PHE A 162 -13.24 -3.41 -15.14
CA PHE A 162 -13.97 -2.21 -14.76
C PHE A 162 -14.42 -1.35 -15.97
N ASP A 163 -14.11 -1.77 -17.20
CA ASP A 163 -14.34 -0.96 -18.41
C ASP A 163 -15.81 -0.54 -18.58
N GLU A 164 -16.76 -1.38 -18.17
CA GLU A 164 -18.20 -1.09 -18.26
C GLU A 164 -18.70 -0.16 -17.15
N LEU A 165 -18.00 -0.09 -16.01
CA LEU A 165 -18.39 0.75 -14.86
C LEU A 165 -17.87 2.19 -14.99
N ILE A 166 -16.74 2.35 -15.67
CA ILE A 166 -16.00 3.63 -15.72
C ILE A 166 -16.52 4.54 -16.84
N LYS A 167 -16.93 3.96 -17.98
CA LYS A 167 -17.58 4.67 -19.09
C LYS A 167 -18.85 5.40 -18.68
#